data_AF-A0A353T5Y6-F1
#
_entry.id   AF-A0A353T5Y6-F1
#
_cell.length_a   1.000
_cell.length_b   1.000
_cell.length_c   1.000
_cell.angle_alpha   90.00
_cell.angle_beta   90.00
_cell.angle_gamma   90.00
#
_symmetry.space_group_name_H-M   'P 1'
#
loop_
_entity.id
_entity.type
_entity.pdbx_description
1 polymer ?
#
loop_
_entity_poly.entity_id
_entity_poly.type
_entity_poly.pdbx_seq_one_letter_code
_entity_poly.pdbx_strand_id
1 'polypeptide(L)'
;MTFSHTEKKRKARMNTVSRPAEFVIHIVLILFCLVCVIPFIFVGIISFTSEESIREIGYSFLPKKLSLQAYRYVFDLGDQLWRSYFNSFYITIAGTFLSVLISVLYSYALFRKDYKYRRFFTVFCFFTMLFGGGLAPTYMVCKNLLRLSDNYAALIVPTLLNPFNVIIMRTFKFTFANHS
;
A
#
# COMPACT_ATOMS: atom_id res chain seq x y z
N MET A 1 27.40 -46.19 -13.20
CA MET A 1 27.35 -44.78 -12.74
C MET A 1 25.92 -44.29 -12.90
N THR A 2 25.10 -44.46 -11.86
CA THR A 2 23.64 -44.68 -11.99
C THR A 2 22.83 -43.71 -11.10
N PHE A 3 23.27 -42.44 -11.00
CA PHE A 3 22.73 -41.49 -10.00
C PHE A 3 22.08 -40.21 -10.57
N SER A 4 21.95 -40.03 -11.88
CA SER A 4 21.44 -38.77 -12.46
C SER A 4 19.91 -38.70 -12.63
N HIS A 5 19.23 -39.84 -12.84
CA HIS A 5 17.80 -39.83 -13.19
C HIS A 5 16.82 -39.73 -12.00
N THR A 6 17.27 -40.01 -10.77
CA THR A 6 16.42 -40.03 -9.57
C THR A 6 16.17 -38.65 -8.98
N GLU A 7 17.13 -37.73 -9.07
CA GLU A 7 17.03 -36.37 -8.51
C GLU A 7 16.02 -35.47 -9.26
N LYS A 8 16.01 -35.55 -10.60
CA LYS A 8 15.15 -34.71 -11.45
C LYS A 8 13.65 -35.04 -11.29
N LYS A 9 13.31 -36.32 -11.05
CA LYS A 9 11.94 -36.76 -10.77
C LYS A 9 11.45 -36.34 -9.37
N ARG A 10 12.35 -36.18 -8.40
CA ARG A 10 11.99 -35.83 -7.00
C ARG A 10 11.57 -34.36 -6.86
N LYS A 11 12.22 -33.43 -7.58
CA LYS A 11 11.83 -32.00 -7.60
C LYS A 11 10.51 -31.72 -8.32
N ALA A 12 10.18 -32.49 -9.36
CA ALA A 12 8.93 -32.30 -10.11
C ALA A 12 7.67 -32.74 -9.35
N ARG A 13 7.80 -33.64 -8.35
CA ARG A 13 6.66 -34.17 -7.59
C ARG A 13 6.28 -33.37 -6.34
N MET A 14 7.11 -32.45 -5.87
CA MET A 14 6.81 -31.65 -4.68
C MET A 14 5.84 -30.48 -4.93
N ASN A 15 5.53 -30.16 -6.19
CA ASN A 15 4.68 -29.03 -6.56
C ASN A 15 3.46 -29.42 -7.42
N THR A 16 3.20 -30.71 -7.60
CA THR A 16 1.96 -31.18 -8.25
C THR A 16 0.87 -31.22 -7.20
N VAL A 17 0.25 -30.06 -6.96
CA VAL A 17 -1.05 -29.99 -6.29
C VAL A 17 -1.98 -30.91 -7.08
N SER A 18 -2.74 -31.77 -6.39
CA SER A 18 -3.61 -32.71 -7.08
C SER A 18 -4.58 -31.93 -7.98
N ARG A 19 -4.82 -32.37 -9.21
CA ARG A 19 -5.77 -31.74 -10.15
C ARG A 19 -7.11 -31.32 -9.51
N PRO A 20 -7.73 -32.11 -8.59
CA PRO A 20 -8.90 -31.67 -7.86
C PRO A 20 -8.62 -30.52 -6.87
N ALA A 21 -7.49 -30.54 -6.16
CA ALA A 21 -7.11 -29.43 -5.27
C ALA A 21 -6.80 -28.14 -6.04
N GLU A 22 -6.16 -28.23 -7.21
CA GLU A 22 -5.98 -27.07 -8.09
C GLU A 22 -7.34 -26.50 -8.52
N PHE A 23 -8.28 -27.33 -8.94
CA PHE A 23 -9.62 -26.89 -9.34
C PHE A 23 -10.37 -26.19 -8.21
N VAL A 24 -10.33 -26.75 -6.99
CA VAL A 24 -10.95 -26.14 -5.81
C VAL A 24 -10.30 -24.79 -5.50
N ILE A 25 -8.97 -24.70 -5.53
CA ILE A 25 -8.25 -23.44 -5.30
C ILE A 25 -8.65 -22.39 -6.36
N HIS A 26 -8.75 -22.78 -7.64
CA HIS A 26 -9.17 -21.85 -8.69
C HIS A 26 -10.60 -21.36 -8.48
N ILE A 27 -11.54 -22.23 -8.11
CA ILE A 27 -12.93 -21.82 -7.80
C ILE A 27 -12.95 -20.82 -6.64
N VAL A 28 -12.22 -21.11 -5.56
CA VAL A 28 -12.17 -20.21 -4.39
C VAL A 28 -11.56 -18.86 -4.77
N LEU A 29 -10.49 -18.85 -5.56
CA LEU A 29 -9.87 -17.61 -6.05
C LEU A 29 -10.79 -16.82 -6.99
N ILE A 30 -11.53 -17.49 -7.87
CA ILE A 30 -12.52 -16.85 -8.76
C ILE A 30 -13.64 -16.23 -7.92
N LEU A 31 -14.18 -16.96 -6.94
CA LEU A 31 -15.23 -16.43 -6.06
C LEU A 31 -14.74 -15.22 -5.26
N PHE A 32 -13.52 -15.29 -4.73
CA PHE A 32 -12.90 -14.17 -4.02
C PHE A 32 -12.73 -12.94 -4.92
N CYS A 33 -12.25 -13.15 -6.16
CA CYS A 33 -12.13 -12.09 -7.16
C CYS A 33 -13.49 -11.45 -7.47
N LEU A 34 -14.55 -12.26 -7.63
CA LEU A 34 -15.91 -11.76 -7.85
C LEU A 34 -16.39 -10.90 -6.68
N VAL A 35 -16.21 -11.35 -5.44
CA VAL A 35 -16.57 -10.57 -4.24
C VAL A 35 -15.83 -9.23 -4.20
N CYS A 36 -14.58 -9.18 -4.65
CA CYS A 36 -13.82 -7.93 -4.74
C CYS A 36 -14.28 -7.03 -5.89
N VAL A 37 -14.64 -7.58 -7.06
CA VAL A 37 -14.99 -6.80 -8.27
C VAL A 37 -16.44 -6.29 -8.26
N ILE A 38 -17.37 -7.09 -7.73
CA ILE A 38 -18.80 -6.73 -7.62
C ILE A 38 -19.03 -5.33 -7.01
N PRO A 39 -18.41 -4.92 -5.88
CA PRO A 39 -18.64 -3.60 -5.33
C PRO A 39 -18.16 -2.47 -6.24
N PHE A 40 -17.09 -2.66 -7.03
CA PHE A 40 -16.65 -1.65 -8.00
C PHE A 40 -17.65 -1.47 -9.15
N ILE A 41 -18.18 -2.58 -9.67
CA ILE A 41 -19.24 -2.54 -10.69
C ILE A 41 -20.48 -1.86 -10.12
N PHE A 42 -20.84 -2.17 -8.87
CA PHE A 42 -21.99 -1.59 -8.19
C PHE A 42 -21.86 -0.07 -8.00
N VAL A 43 -20.69 0.41 -7.58
CA VAL A 43 -20.40 1.84 -7.48
C VAL A 43 -20.53 2.53 -8.84
N GLY A 44 -20.04 1.88 -9.90
CA GLY A 44 -20.18 2.38 -11.27
C GLY A 44 -21.64 2.48 -11.72
N ILE A 45 -22.49 1.50 -11.39
CA ILE A 45 -23.92 1.55 -11.71
C ILE A 45 -24.62 2.68 -10.94
N ILE A 46 -24.33 2.81 -9.65
CA ILE A 46 -24.92 3.85 -8.79
C ILE A 46 -24.53 5.24 -9.26
N SER A 47 -23.30 5.46 -9.74
CA SER A 47 -22.86 6.77 -10.20
C SER A 47 -23.65 7.31 -11.40
N PHE A 48 -24.31 6.43 -12.17
CA PHE A 48 -25.19 6.80 -13.28
C PHE A 48 -26.69 6.77 -12.94
N THR A 49 -27.06 6.40 -11.70
CA THR A 49 -28.46 6.24 -11.28
C THR A 49 -29.00 7.55 -10.68
N SER A 50 -30.25 7.93 -10.99
CA SER A 50 -30.86 9.14 -10.43
C SER A 50 -31.23 9.00 -8.95
N GLU A 51 -31.07 10.06 -8.15
CA GLU A 51 -31.39 10.10 -6.72
C GLU A 51 -32.87 9.76 -6.45
N GLU A 52 -33.78 10.18 -7.34
CA GLU A 52 -35.20 9.81 -7.30
C GLU A 52 -35.43 8.30 -7.48
N SER A 53 -34.68 7.65 -8.38
CA SER A 53 -34.82 6.20 -8.61
C SER A 53 -34.23 5.36 -7.47
N ILE A 54 -33.22 5.89 -6.77
CA ILE A 54 -32.67 5.27 -5.55
C ILE A 54 -33.70 5.36 -4.41
N ARG A 55 -34.41 6.50 -4.30
CA ARG A 55 -35.45 6.71 -3.27
C ARG A 55 -36.70 5.87 -3.49
N GLU A 56 -37.12 5.62 -4.72
CA GLU A 56 -38.36 4.88 -5.02
C GLU A 56 -38.20 3.34 -4.96
N ILE A 57 -37.05 2.77 -5.34
CA ILE A 57 -36.90 1.32 -5.55
C ILE A 57 -35.74 0.71 -4.71
N GLY A 58 -34.87 1.56 -4.14
CA GLY A 58 -33.64 1.12 -3.47
C GLY A 58 -32.51 0.79 -4.44
N TYR A 59 -31.38 0.30 -3.91
CA TYR A 59 -30.20 0.01 -4.71
C TYR A 59 -30.38 -1.25 -5.57
N SER A 60 -30.47 -1.08 -6.89
CA SER A 60 -30.61 -2.18 -7.86
C SER A 60 -29.43 -2.22 -8.84
N PHE A 61 -29.05 -3.43 -9.28
CA PHE A 61 -27.98 -3.65 -10.27
C PHE A 61 -28.33 -3.13 -11.68
N LEU A 62 -29.60 -2.81 -11.96
CA LEU A 62 -30.05 -2.28 -13.26
C LEU A 62 -30.72 -0.92 -13.05
N PRO A 63 -30.10 0.19 -13.51
CA PRO A 63 -30.66 1.52 -13.36
C PRO A 63 -31.79 1.74 -14.39
N LYS A 64 -33.00 2.05 -13.93
CA LYS A 64 -34.13 2.39 -14.83
C LYS A 64 -34.03 3.78 -15.43
N LYS A 65 -33.40 4.73 -14.72
CA LYS A 65 -33.22 6.11 -15.15
C LYS A 65 -31.75 6.50 -15.04
N LEU A 66 -31.12 6.75 -16.19
CA LEU A 66 -29.77 7.29 -16.26
C LEU A 66 -29.83 8.78 -15.95
N SER A 67 -29.04 9.25 -14.97
CA SER A 67 -28.94 10.66 -14.62
C SER A 67 -27.49 11.07 -14.38
N LEU A 68 -27.10 12.21 -14.97
CA LEU A 68 -25.80 12.85 -14.72
C LEU A 68 -25.85 13.89 -13.59
N GLN A 69 -26.93 13.94 -12.79
CA GLN A 69 -27.06 14.91 -11.70
C GLN A 69 -25.96 14.75 -10.64
N ALA A 70 -25.56 13.52 -10.29
CA ALA A 70 -24.47 13.26 -9.36
C ALA A 70 -23.14 13.86 -9.84
N TYR A 71 -22.86 13.77 -11.14
CA TYR A 71 -21.67 14.40 -11.72
C TYR A 71 -21.76 15.92 -11.71
N ARG A 72 -22.93 16.50 -12.02
CA ARG A 72 -23.14 17.96 -11.94
C ARG A 72 -22.90 18.49 -10.53
N TYR A 73 -23.41 17.80 -9.51
CA TYR A 73 -23.14 18.14 -8.11
C TYR A 73 -21.64 18.14 -7.80
N VAL A 74 -20.90 17.13 -8.26
CA VAL A 74 -19.43 17.08 -8.08
C VAL A 74 -18.72 18.22 -8.80
N PHE A 75 -19.19 18.63 -9.98
CA PHE A 75 -18.66 19.80 -10.70
C PHE A 75 -19.00 21.13 -10.03
N ASP A 76 -20.16 21.25 -9.38
CA ASP A 76 -20.54 22.45 -8.62
C ASP A 76 -19.66 22.65 -7.37
N LEU A 77 -19.12 21.56 -6.79
CA LEU A 77 -18.10 21.60 -5.74
C LEU A 77 -16.69 21.97 -6.25
N GLY A 78 -16.55 22.30 -7.54
CA GLY A 78 -15.30 22.33 -8.33
C GLY A 78 -14.07 22.87 -7.60
N ASP A 79 -14.14 24.07 -7.00
CA ASP A 79 -12.99 24.70 -6.35
C ASP A 79 -12.49 23.94 -5.11
N GLN A 80 -13.42 23.43 -4.28
CA GLN A 80 -13.06 22.67 -3.09
C GLN A 80 -12.55 21.27 -3.47
N LEU A 81 -13.17 20.65 -4.47
CA LEU A 81 -12.78 19.35 -4.99
C LEU A 81 -11.37 19.40 -5.58
N TRP A 82 -11.10 20.39 -6.44
CA TRP A 82 -9.80 20.58 -7.07
C TRP A 82 -8.69 20.82 -6.05
N ARG A 83 -8.91 21.70 -5.06
CA ARG A 83 -7.95 21.93 -3.97
C ARG A 83 -7.66 20.66 -3.18
N SER A 84 -8.69 19.87 -2.88
CA SER A 84 -8.54 18.63 -2.12
C SER A 84 -7.75 17.58 -2.91
N TYR A 85 -8.06 17.39 -4.20
CA TYR A 85 -7.30 16.50 -5.08
C TYR A 85 -5.85 16.93 -5.25
N PHE A 86 -5.61 18.23 -5.47
CA PHE A 86 -4.27 18.77 -5.60
C PHE A 86 -3.47 18.57 -4.31
N ASN A 87 -4.07 18.82 -3.16
CA ASN A 87 -3.44 18.62 -1.86
C ASN A 87 -3.06 17.15 -1.64
N SER A 88 -3.99 16.22 -1.88
CA SER A 88 -3.70 14.78 -1.78
C SER A 88 -2.57 14.37 -2.72
N PHE A 89 -2.62 14.80 -3.98
CA PHE A 89 -1.59 14.51 -4.97
C PHE A 89 -0.22 15.06 -4.56
N TYR A 90 -0.18 16.31 -4.10
CA TYR A 90 1.04 16.96 -3.61
C TYR A 90 1.64 16.24 -2.40
N ILE A 91 0.82 15.93 -1.40
CA ILE A 91 1.26 15.23 -0.19
C ILE A 91 1.79 13.83 -0.53
N THR A 92 1.11 13.10 -1.41
CA THR A 92 1.55 11.76 -1.83
C THR A 92 2.87 11.83 -2.59
N ILE A 93 3.01 12.70 -3.59
CA ILE A 93 4.25 12.78 -4.39
C ILE A 93 5.41 13.28 -3.54
N ALA A 94 5.24 14.42 -2.87
CA ALA A 94 6.31 14.99 -2.05
C ALA A 94 6.67 14.06 -0.88
N GLY A 95 5.66 13.47 -0.23
CA GLY A 95 5.84 12.53 0.86
C GLY A 95 6.55 11.26 0.42
N THR A 96 6.12 10.63 -0.68
CA THR A 96 6.79 9.42 -1.21
C THR A 96 8.20 9.72 -1.66
N PHE A 97 8.43 10.80 -2.42
CA PHE A 97 9.77 11.17 -2.89
C PHE A 97 10.73 11.39 -1.72
N LEU A 98 10.32 12.20 -0.73
CA LEU A 98 11.15 12.50 0.43
C LEU A 98 11.34 11.25 1.33
N SER A 99 10.31 10.42 1.46
CA SER A 99 10.39 9.17 2.23
C SER A 99 11.39 8.19 1.63
N VAL A 100 11.34 7.99 0.30
CA VAL A 100 12.29 7.13 -0.41
C VAL A 100 13.69 7.71 -0.32
N LEU A 101 13.86 9.02 -0.54
CA LEU A 101 15.16 9.68 -0.44
C LEU A 101 15.81 9.47 0.93
N ILE A 102 15.08 9.72 2.02
CA ILE A 102 15.58 9.53 3.39
C ILE A 102 15.88 8.05 3.66
N SER A 103 14.99 7.15 3.23
CA SER A 103 15.18 5.71 3.40
C SER A 103 16.43 5.20 2.69
N VAL A 104 16.71 5.68 1.47
CA VAL A 104 17.92 5.34 0.70
C VAL A 104 19.16 5.89 1.39
N LEU A 105 19.16 7.17 1.79
CA LEU A 105 20.31 7.79 2.48
C LEU A 105 20.63 7.08 3.79
N TYR A 106 19.61 6.74 4.59
CA TYR A 106 19.77 6.06 5.86
C TYR A 106 20.25 4.61 5.67
N SER A 107 19.66 3.87 4.74
CA SER A 107 20.09 2.51 4.39
C SER A 107 21.53 2.47 3.85
N TYR A 108 21.91 3.49 3.06
CA TYR A 108 23.28 3.64 2.54
C TYR A 108 24.31 3.86 3.66
N ALA A 109 24.00 4.72 4.64
CA ALA A 109 24.87 4.93 5.80
C ALA A 109 25.08 3.62 6.60
N LEU A 110 24.01 2.83 6.76
CA LEU A 110 24.05 1.53 7.43
C LEU A 110 24.78 0.44 6.62
N PHE A 111 24.85 0.58 5.30
CA PHE A 111 25.55 -0.37 4.43
C PHE A 111 27.06 -0.33 4.62
N ARG A 112 27.64 0.86 4.85
CA ARG A 112 29.10 1.02 4.91
C ARG A 112 29.69 0.18 6.05
N LYS A 113 30.52 -0.81 5.70
CA LYS A 113 31.12 -1.75 6.67
C LYS A 113 32.03 -1.04 7.69
N ASP A 114 32.59 0.11 7.31
CA ASP A 114 33.46 0.95 8.14
C ASP A 114 32.70 1.72 9.24
N TYR A 115 31.36 1.69 9.22
CA TYR A 115 30.56 2.42 10.18
C TYR A 115 30.46 1.65 11.51
N LYS A 116 31.23 2.09 12.51
CA LYS A 116 31.34 1.47 13.85
C LYS A 116 29.98 1.23 14.53
N TYR A 117 29.03 2.15 14.36
CA TYR A 117 27.73 2.11 15.02
C TYR A 117 26.60 1.46 14.20
N ARG A 118 26.91 0.80 13.07
CA ARG A 118 25.89 0.20 12.19
C ARG A 118 24.91 -0.74 12.89
N ARG A 119 25.39 -1.52 13.87
CA ARG A 119 24.56 -2.48 14.62
C ARG A 119 23.59 -1.75 15.54
N PHE A 120 24.04 -0.69 16.20
CA PHE A 120 23.20 0.13 17.06
C PHE A 120 22.06 0.78 16.28
N PHE A 121 22.36 1.51 15.19
CA PHE A 121 21.33 2.17 14.37
C PHE A 121 20.37 1.18 13.70
N THR A 122 20.87 0.01 13.27
CA THR A 122 20.01 -1.07 12.77
C THR A 122 19.01 -1.50 13.85
N VAL A 123 19.49 -1.86 15.03
CA VAL A 123 18.63 -2.35 16.13
C VAL A 123 17.66 -1.25 16.57
N PHE A 124 18.10 0.00 16.63
CA PHE A 124 17.26 1.15 16.95
C PHE A 124 16.10 1.31 15.94
N CYS A 125 16.39 1.22 14.63
CA CYS A 125 15.37 1.30 13.59
C CYS A 125 14.36 0.13 13.67
N PHE A 126 14.83 -1.09 13.97
CA PHE A 126 13.94 -2.23 14.22
C PHE A 126 13.11 -2.04 15.49
N PHE A 127 13.70 -1.46 16.54
CA PHE A 127 13.02 -1.17 17.79
C PHE A 127 11.87 -0.17 17.58
N THR A 128 12.09 0.92 16.86
CA THR A 128 11.01 1.89 16.58
C THR A 128 9.88 1.31 15.72
N MET A 129 10.18 0.30 14.89
CA MET A 129 9.15 -0.44 14.15
C MET A 129 8.30 -1.33 15.06
N LEU A 130 8.92 -1.99 16.05
CA LEU A 130 8.25 -2.90 16.99
C LEU A 130 7.46 -2.14 18.07
N PHE A 131 8.03 -1.06 18.58
CA PHE A 131 7.50 -0.28 19.72
C PHE A 131 6.92 1.06 19.28
N GLY A 132 6.44 1.16 18.04
CA GLY A 132 5.96 2.40 17.43
C GLY A 132 5.07 3.22 18.37
N GLY A 133 5.31 4.53 18.46
CA GLY A 133 4.74 5.41 19.48
C GLY A 133 3.22 5.62 19.45
N GLY A 134 2.45 4.93 18.61
CA GLY A 134 0.99 5.07 18.52
C GLY A 134 0.51 6.43 18.00
N LEU A 135 -0.79 6.55 17.71
CA LEU A 135 -1.37 7.77 17.12
C LEU A 135 -1.30 8.99 18.07
N ALA A 136 -1.66 8.80 19.34
CA ALA A 136 -1.72 9.91 20.30
C ALA A 136 -0.33 10.52 20.61
N PRO A 137 0.71 9.76 20.95
CA PRO A 137 2.05 10.32 21.18
C PRO A 137 2.67 10.93 19.91
N THR A 138 2.50 10.29 18.76
CA THR A 138 2.98 10.82 17.48
C THR A 138 2.32 12.17 17.16
N TYR A 139 1.02 12.31 17.43
CA TYR A 139 0.32 13.58 17.30
C TYR A 139 0.82 14.63 18.29
N MET A 140 1.07 14.27 19.55
CA MET A 140 1.62 15.21 20.54
C MET A 140 3.03 15.69 20.16
N VAL A 141 3.88 14.84 19.58
CA VAL A 141 5.19 15.24 19.06
C VAL A 141 5.04 16.19 17.88
N CYS A 142 4.17 15.89 16.92
CA CYS A 142 3.96 16.75 15.75
C CYS A 142 3.37 18.13 16.14
N LYS A 143 2.40 18.14 17.07
CA LYS A 143 1.73 19.37 17.49
C LYS A 143 2.55 20.21 18.47
N ASN A 144 3.09 19.59 19.53
CA ASN A 144 3.72 20.33 20.64
C ASN A 144 5.23 20.53 20.45
N LEU A 145 5.95 19.52 19.92
CA LEU A 145 7.40 19.60 19.77
C LEU A 145 7.79 20.30 18.47
N LEU A 146 7.09 19.96 17.40
CA LEU A 146 7.37 20.43 16.04
C LEU A 146 6.57 21.69 15.66
N ARG A 147 5.57 22.11 16.48
CA ARG A 147 4.65 23.24 16.22
C ARG A 147 4.00 23.17 14.83
N LEU A 148 3.87 21.96 14.31
CA LEU A 148 3.33 21.66 13.00
C LEU A 148 1.85 21.32 13.18
N SER A 149 1.03 22.36 13.32
CA SER A 149 -0.43 22.29 13.26
C SER A 149 -0.92 22.96 11.98
N ASP A 150 -1.81 22.29 11.24
CA ASP A 150 -2.43 22.77 9.99
C ASP A 150 -1.48 23.06 8.81
N ASN A 151 -0.40 22.29 8.65
CA ASN A 151 0.47 22.36 7.46
C ASN A 151 0.78 20.96 6.88
N TYR A 152 1.05 20.87 5.57
CA TYR A 152 1.39 19.63 4.86
C TYR A 152 2.51 18.85 5.52
N ALA A 153 3.47 19.54 6.13
CA ALA A 153 4.59 18.92 6.82
C ALA A 153 4.15 18.13 8.06
N ALA A 154 3.02 18.44 8.70
CA ALA A 154 2.48 17.64 9.81
C ALA A 154 2.04 16.23 9.37
N LEU A 155 1.66 16.09 8.09
CA LEU A 155 1.27 14.81 7.48
C LEU A 155 2.48 14.05 6.92
N ILE A 156 3.42 14.79 6.32
CA ILE A 156 4.59 14.21 5.66
C ILE A 156 5.62 13.75 6.69
N VAL A 157 6.02 14.60 7.64
CA VAL A 157 7.10 14.33 8.61
C VAL A 157 6.98 12.97 9.32
N PRO A 158 5.83 12.57 9.90
CA PRO A 158 5.73 11.29 10.60
C PRO A 158 5.81 10.09 9.66
N THR A 159 5.50 10.26 8.37
CA THR A 159 5.53 9.19 7.37
C THR A 159 6.83 9.11 6.58
N LEU A 160 7.76 10.04 6.79
CA LEU A 160 9.02 10.12 6.04
C LEU A 160 9.90 8.89 6.20
N LEU A 161 10.12 8.43 7.43
CA LEU A 161 11.03 7.34 7.69
C LEU A 161 10.22 6.10 8.05
N ASN A 162 10.08 5.20 7.07
CA ASN A 162 9.50 3.89 7.30
C ASN A 162 10.62 2.86 7.51
N PRO A 163 10.79 2.32 8.72
CA PRO A 163 11.81 1.30 9.02
C PRO A 163 11.77 0.09 8.08
N PHE A 164 10.56 -0.30 7.64
CA PHE A 164 10.38 -1.42 6.72
C PHE A 164 11.08 -1.17 5.37
N ASN A 165 10.93 0.03 4.81
CA ASN A 165 11.57 0.40 3.53
C ASN A 165 13.10 0.37 3.64
N VAL A 166 13.65 0.81 4.77
CA VAL A 166 15.10 0.75 5.06
C VAL A 166 15.60 -0.69 5.09
N ILE A 167 14.85 -1.59 5.74
CA ILE A 167 15.19 -3.01 5.87
C ILE A 167 15.16 -3.71 4.51
N ILE A 168 14.12 -3.46 3.70
CA ILE A 168 14.03 -4.00 2.33
C ILE A 168 15.25 -3.61 1.52
N MET A 169 15.59 -2.32 1.51
CA MET A 169 16.72 -1.80 0.74
C MET A 169 18.05 -2.47 1.13
N ARG A 170 18.22 -2.75 2.42
CA ARG A 170 19.39 -3.45 2.94
C ARG A 170 19.43 -4.92 2.50
N THR A 171 18.30 -5.62 2.62
CA THR A 171 18.20 -7.04 2.28
C THR A 171 18.41 -7.26 0.77
N PHE A 172 17.84 -6.40 -0.07
CA PHE A 172 17.99 -6.46 -1.52
C PHE A 172 19.47 -6.55 -1.92
N LYS A 173 20.32 -5.64 -1.40
CA LYS A 173 21.76 -5.64 -1.72
C LYS A 173 22.51 -6.88 -1.22
N PHE A 174 22.15 -7.39 -0.04
CA PHE A 174 22.76 -8.63 0.48
C PHE A 174 22.51 -9.81 -0.48
N THR A 175 21.31 -9.87 -1.08
CA THR A 175 20.98 -10.88 -2.10
C THR A 175 21.84 -10.73 -3.36
N PHE A 176 22.06 -9.53 -3.89
CA PHE A 176 22.90 -9.34 -5.09
C PHE A 176 24.38 -9.68 -4.85
N ALA A 177 24.94 -9.29 -3.69
CA ALA A 177 26.35 -9.54 -3.39
C ALA A 177 26.68 -11.02 -3.09
N ASN A 178 25.68 -11.86 -2.81
CA ASN A 178 25.87 -13.30 -2.56
C ASN A 178 25.73 -14.15 -3.83
N HIS A 179 25.30 -13.54 -4.94
CA HIS A 179 25.09 -14.19 -6.24
C HIS A 179 26.13 -13.78 -7.30
N SER A 180 27.12 -12.96 -6.95
CA SER A 180 28.28 -12.56 -7.76
C SER A 180 29.58 -12.99 -7.07
#